data_AF-X1TBM9-F1
#
_entry.id   AF-X1TBM9-F1
#
_cell.length_a   1.000
_cell.length_b   1.000
_cell.length_c   1.000
_cell.angle_alpha   90.00
_cell.angle_beta   90.00
_cell.angle_gamma   90.00
#
_symmetry.space_group_name_H-M   'P 1'
#
loop_
_entity.id
_entity.type
_entity.pdbx_description
1 polymer ?
#
loop_
_entity_poly.entity_id
_entity_poly.type
_entity_poly.pdbx_seq_one_letter_code
_entity_poly.pdbx_strand_id
1 'polypeptide(L)'
;MAGWHVALDFGSGLFTGGEGLEAWEAQPVGKTNTTRMPEGLKLEVDDPAEITKVIKRAARLFGASLVGVCELDRRWLYSHSYHTLTREYKPIEIGEEYKYAIVMAHEMDYAGIKQSPNPISEAAASTIYSRMAVTAALLAQYIRGLGYKAIPMGNDTANSVPLAIDAGLGELSRMGLLITPQYGPRVRLNKIFTDMPLVPDSPIEFGVWDFCMKCEKCARFCPG
;
A
#
# COMPACT_ATOMS: atom_id res chain seq x y z
N MET A 1 -5.72 -20.75 -8.25
CA MET A 1 -6.90 -19.96 -8.69
C MET A 1 -7.86 -19.64 -7.55
N ALA A 2 -8.17 -20.56 -6.62
CA ALA A 2 -9.09 -20.29 -5.52
C ALA A 2 -8.68 -19.10 -4.64
N GLY A 3 -7.37 -18.88 -4.45
CA GLY A 3 -6.87 -17.73 -3.69
C GLY A 3 -7.25 -16.38 -4.34
N TRP A 4 -7.25 -16.31 -5.67
CA TRP A 4 -7.57 -15.09 -6.40
C TRP A 4 -9.02 -14.63 -6.24
N HIS A 5 -9.98 -15.54 -5.97
CA HIS A 5 -11.36 -15.13 -5.68
C HIS A 5 -11.45 -14.22 -4.45
N VAL A 6 -10.65 -14.49 -3.42
CA VAL A 6 -10.60 -13.65 -2.22
C VAL A 6 -10.16 -12.23 -2.59
N ALA A 7 -9.10 -12.12 -3.40
CA ALA A 7 -8.55 -10.85 -3.83
C ALA A 7 -9.53 -10.07 -4.73
N LEU A 8 -10.07 -10.73 -5.76
CA LEU A 8 -10.85 -10.09 -6.82
C LEU A 8 -12.30 -9.81 -6.41
N ASP A 9 -12.96 -10.75 -5.71
CA ASP A 9 -14.39 -10.63 -5.41
C ASP A 9 -14.64 -9.88 -4.08
N PHE A 10 -13.82 -10.13 -3.05
CA PHE A 10 -14.00 -9.48 -1.73
C PHE A 10 -13.24 -8.15 -1.63
N GLY A 11 -12.01 -8.08 -2.15
CA GLY A 11 -11.22 -6.84 -2.13
C GLY A 11 -11.78 -5.78 -3.07
N SER A 12 -12.14 -6.18 -4.30
CA SER A 12 -12.50 -5.32 -5.44
C SER A 12 -11.43 -4.24 -5.78
N GLY A 13 -11.29 -3.82 -7.04
CA GLY A 13 -10.41 -2.68 -7.41
C GLY A 13 -8.94 -2.98 -7.78
N LEU A 14 -8.47 -4.23 -7.70
CA LEU A 14 -7.05 -4.60 -7.90
C LEU A 14 -6.45 -4.32 -9.30
N PHE A 15 -7.26 -4.06 -10.32
CA PHE A 15 -6.79 -3.98 -11.71
C PHE A 15 -6.64 -2.56 -12.26
N THR A 16 -7.40 -1.60 -11.74
CA THR A 16 -7.44 -0.24 -12.30
C THR A 16 -7.32 0.88 -11.28
N GLY A 17 -7.38 0.58 -9.98
CA GLY A 17 -7.48 1.60 -8.94
C GLY A 17 -8.78 2.40 -9.04
N GLY A 18 -9.16 3.11 -7.99
CA GLY A 18 -10.26 4.08 -8.04
C GLY A 18 -11.67 3.48 -8.05
N GLU A 19 -11.83 2.18 -7.82
CA GLU A 19 -13.13 1.49 -7.73
C GLU A 19 -13.28 0.73 -6.40
N GLY A 20 -14.52 0.41 -6.03
CA GLY A 20 -14.82 -0.40 -4.85
C GLY A 20 -14.26 0.20 -3.55
N LEU A 21 -13.53 -0.60 -2.78
CA LEU A 21 -12.87 -0.15 -1.53
C LEU A 21 -11.73 0.84 -1.79
N GLU A 22 -11.11 0.80 -2.98
CA GLU A 22 -10.00 1.67 -3.36
C GLU A 22 -10.46 2.94 -4.10
N ALA A 23 -11.75 3.31 -3.98
CA ALA A 23 -12.28 4.52 -4.59
C ALA A 23 -11.62 5.80 -4.03
N TRP A 24 -11.12 6.64 -4.94
CA TRP A 24 -10.46 7.91 -4.63
C TRP A 24 -11.45 8.96 -4.13
N GLU A 25 -12.68 8.89 -4.65
CA GLU A 25 -13.83 9.62 -4.14
C GLU A 25 -14.80 8.65 -3.44
N ALA A 26 -15.23 9.02 -2.24
CA ALA A 26 -16.23 8.24 -1.52
C ALA A 26 -17.62 8.63 -2.01
N GLN A 27 -18.39 7.68 -2.55
CA GLN A 27 -19.83 7.86 -2.78
C GLN A 27 -20.61 7.13 -1.67
N PRO A 28 -20.83 7.75 -0.50
CA PRO A 28 -21.49 7.07 0.60
C PRO A 28 -22.97 6.81 0.25
N VAL A 29 -23.35 5.53 0.22
CA VAL A 29 -24.75 5.11 0.10
C VAL A 29 -25.50 5.48 1.39
N GLY A 30 -26.62 6.20 1.26
CA GLY A 30 -27.56 6.42 2.36
C GLY A 30 -27.19 7.47 3.42
N LYS A 31 -26.18 8.33 3.18
CA LYS A 31 -25.81 9.39 4.13
C LYS A 31 -26.59 10.69 3.93
N THR A 32 -27.33 11.10 4.96
CA THR A 32 -27.88 12.46 5.14
C THR A 32 -26.79 13.45 5.56
N ASN A 33 -27.06 14.76 5.50
CA ASN A 33 -26.12 15.82 5.92
C ASN A 33 -25.63 15.71 7.38
N THR A 34 -26.23 14.85 8.21
CA THR A 34 -25.83 14.64 9.62
C THR A 34 -24.74 13.59 9.81
N THR A 35 -24.38 12.82 8.77
CA THR A 35 -23.34 11.77 8.81
C THR A 35 -22.14 12.09 7.91
N ARG A 36 -22.15 13.26 7.29
CA ARG A 36 -21.01 13.86 6.60
C ARG A 36 -20.14 14.59 7.62
N MET A 37 -18.83 14.63 7.36
CA MET A 37 -18.04 15.68 7.98
C MET A 37 -18.61 17.04 7.59
N PRO A 38 -18.69 18.00 8.52
CA PRO A 38 -19.04 19.37 8.18
C PRO A 38 -18.13 19.88 7.06
N GLU A 39 -18.72 20.53 6.05
CA GLU A 39 -17.92 21.20 5.01
C GLU A 39 -16.98 22.22 5.67
N GLY A 40 -15.72 22.22 5.25
CA GLY A 40 -14.68 23.10 5.81
C GLY A 40 -14.06 22.63 7.12
N LEU A 41 -14.48 21.48 7.69
CA LEU A 41 -13.79 20.91 8.85
C LEU A 41 -12.45 20.31 8.41
N LYS A 42 -11.39 21.07 8.65
CA LYS A 42 -10.01 20.64 8.46
C LYS A 42 -9.30 20.65 9.81
N LEU A 43 -8.68 19.54 10.16
CA LEU A 43 -7.81 19.51 11.32
C LEU A 43 -6.61 20.42 11.05
N GLU A 44 -6.39 21.41 11.90
CA GLU A 44 -5.15 22.18 11.89
C GLU A 44 -4.02 21.30 12.42
N VAL A 45 -2.94 21.17 11.64
CA VAL A 45 -1.76 20.39 12.02
C VAL A 45 -0.68 21.36 12.47
N ASP A 46 -0.61 21.57 13.78
CA ASP A 46 0.43 22.41 14.41
C ASP A 46 1.78 21.66 14.48
N ASP A 47 1.76 20.35 14.74
CA ASP A 47 2.93 19.48 14.77
C ASP A 47 2.79 18.29 13.80
N PRO A 48 3.44 18.36 12.62
CA PRO A 48 3.50 17.25 11.67
C PRO A 48 4.04 15.94 12.28
N ALA A 49 4.92 16.01 13.29
CA ALA A 49 5.50 14.82 13.91
C ALA A 49 4.48 14.09 14.78
N GLU A 50 3.62 14.82 15.50
CA GLU A 50 2.53 14.23 16.28
C GLU A 50 1.50 13.58 15.38
N ILE A 51 1.00 14.28 14.36
CA ILE A 51 -0.02 13.71 13.46
C ILE A 51 0.53 12.51 12.69
N THR A 52 1.82 12.51 12.33
CA THR A 52 2.47 11.36 11.69
C THR A 52 2.42 10.12 12.58
N LYS A 53 2.65 10.27 13.89
CA LYS A 53 2.53 9.16 14.86
C LYS A 53 1.09 8.66 14.95
N VAL A 54 0.11 9.57 14.94
CA VAL A 54 -1.33 9.23 14.96
C VAL A 54 -1.71 8.46 13.70
N ILE A 55 -1.33 8.92 12.52
CA ILE A 55 -1.62 8.25 11.24
C ILE A 55 -0.97 6.87 11.18
N LYS A 56 0.31 6.74 11.58
CA LYS A 56 0.97 5.43 11.66
C LYS A 56 0.28 4.50 12.66
N ARG A 57 -0.21 5.03 13.78
CA ARG A 57 -0.95 4.24 14.77
C ARG A 57 -2.31 3.80 14.23
N ALA A 58 -3.04 4.67 13.54
CA ALA A 58 -4.32 4.37 12.90
C ALA A 58 -4.15 3.29 11.81
N ALA A 59 -3.13 3.43 10.95
CA ALA A 59 -2.80 2.44 9.93
C ALA A 59 -2.55 1.04 10.52
N ARG A 60 -1.79 0.96 11.62
CA ARG A 60 -1.58 -0.30 12.35
C ARG A 60 -2.85 -0.82 13.01
N LEU A 61 -3.68 0.07 13.58
CA LEU A 61 -4.97 -0.30 14.16
C LEU A 61 -5.90 -0.93 13.12
N PHE A 62 -5.87 -0.43 11.88
CA PHE A 62 -6.72 -0.93 10.79
C PHE A 62 -6.21 -2.20 10.12
N GLY A 63 -4.95 -2.59 10.34
CA GLY A 63 -4.45 -3.90 9.91
C GLY A 63 -3.04 -3.93 9.33
N ALA A 64 -2.38 -2.78 9.14
CA ALA A 64 -1.02 -2.77 8.61
C ALA A 64 -0.01 -3.35 9.62
N SER A 65 0.90 -4.22 9.16
CA SER A 65 1.97 -4.79 9.99
C SER A 65 3.11 -3.79 10.19
N LEU A 66 3.54 -3.12 9.10
CA LEU A 66 4.50 -2.03 9.13
C LEU A 66 3.94 -0.82 8.38
N VAL A 67 4.37 0.38 8.77
CA VAL A 67 3.93 1.64 8.17
C VAL A 67 5.10 2.60 8.14
N GLY A 68 5.35 3.16 6.97
CA GLY A 68 6.35 4.20 6.73
C GLY A 68 5.72 5.35 5.96
N VAL A 69 6.36 6.50 5.99
CA VAL A 69 5.96 7.70 5.25
C VAL A 69 7.14 8.19 4.45
N CYS A 70 6.92 8.62 3.22
CA CYS A 70 7.92 9.33 2.43
C CYS A 70 7.31 10.50 1.68
N GLU A 71 8.15 11.40 1.16
CA GLU A 71 7.71 12.31 0.11
C GLU A 71 7.33 11.50 -1.14
N LEU A 72 6.35 11.98 -1.89
CA LEU A 72 5.95 11.35 -3.14
C LEU A 72 6.96 11.65 -4.24
N ASP A 73 7.89 10.72 -4.47
CA ASP A 73 8.74 10.76 -5.66
C ASP A 73 7.94 10.34 -6.89
N ARG A 74 7.70 11.32 -7.77
CA ARG A 74 6.89 11.16 -8.97
C ARG A 74 7.50 10.20 -10.00
N ARG A 75 8.78 9.83 -9.90
CA ARG A 75 9.41 8.83 -10.78
C ARG A 75 8.80 7.43 -10.61
N TRP A 76 8.15 7.17 -9.49
CA TRP A 76 7.51 5.90 -9.19
C TRP A 76 6.08 5.80 -9.70
N LEU A 77 5.50 6.89 -10.21
CA LEU A 77 4.17 6.89 -10.81
C LEU A 77 4.21 6.20 -12.17
N TYR A 78 3.25 5.32 -12.41
CA TYR A 78 3.02 4.83 -13.77
C TYR A 78 2.42 5.93 -14.61
N SER A 79 2.76 5.97 -15.90
CA SER A 79 2.16 6.93 -16.83
C SER A 79 0.71 6.57 -17.18
N HIS A 80 0.38 5.28 -17.20
CA HIS A 80 -0.92 4.76 -17.57
C HIS A 80 -1.32 3.56 -16.69
N SER A 81 -2.61 3.46 -16.40
CA SER A 81 -3.23 2.24 -15.89
C SER A 81 -3.61 1.34 -17.06
N TYR A 82 -3.68 0.03 -16.81
CA TYR A 82 -4.12 -0.97 -17.80
C TYR A 82 -5.10 -1.95 -17.17
N HIS A 83 -6.33 -1.96 -17.66
CA HIS A 83 -7.35 -2.89 -17.21
C HIS A 83 -7.17 -4.23 -17.94
N THR A 84 -6.82 -5.28 -17.22
CA THR A 84 -6.50 -6.60 -17.81
C THR A 84 -7.67 -7.27 -18.52
N LEU A 85 -8.90 -7.12 -18.00
CA LEU A 85 -10.11 -7.70 -18.61
C LEU A 85 -10.59 -6.92 -19.84
N THR A 86 -10.78 -5.60 -19.74
CA THR A 86 -11.29 -4.78 -20.86
C THR A 86 -10.21 -4.42 -21.86
N ARG A 87 -8.93 -4.57 -21.50
CA ARG A 87 -7.74 -4.18 -22.27
C ARG A 87 -7.65 -2.67 -22.54
N GLU A 88 -8.41 -1.87 -21.80
CA GLU A 88 -8.31 -0.41 -21.84
C GLU A 88 -7.07 0.07 -21.09
N TYR A 89 -6.49 1.17 -21.56
CA TYR A 89 -5.46 1.91 -20.83
C TYR A 89 -5.90 3.36 -20.68
N LYS A 90 -5.60 3.95 -19.51
CA LYS A 90 -5.98 5.33 -19.19
C LYS A 90 -4.78 6.05 -18.57
N PRO A 91 -4.57 7.34 -18.87
CA PRO A 91 -3.52 8.10 -18.20
C PRO A 91 -3.77 8.12 -16.69
N ILE A 92 -2.70 8.09 -15.91
CA ILE A 92 -2.76 8.30 -14.46
C ILE A 92 -2.39 9.75 -14.19
N GLU A 93 -3.33 10.49 -13.62
CA GLU A 93 -3.16 11.90 -13.26
C GLU A 93 -3.24 12.06 -11.74
N ILE A 94 -2.08 12.23 -11.11
CA ILE A 94 -1.98 12.53 -9.68
C ILE A 94 -1.60 14.00 -9.53
N GLY A 95 -2.51 14.79 -8.97
CA GLY A 95 -2.34 16.23 -8.78
C GLY A 95 -1.13 16.59 -7.91
N GLU A 96 -0.60 17.80 -8.08
CA GLU A 96 0.59 18.31 -7.34
C GLU A 96 0.33 18.54 -5.85
N GLU A 97 -0.93 18.52 -5.41
CA GLU A 97 -1.26 18.62 -3.99
C GLU A 97 -0.86 17.38 -3.18
N TYR A 98 -0.75 16.22 -3.83
CA TYR A 98 -0.37 14.97 -3.16
C TYR A 98 1.14 14.95 -2.97
N LYS A 99 1.59 15.32 -1.77
CA LYS A 99 3.02 15.49 -1.44
C LYS A 99 3.62 14.29 -0.72
N TYR A 100 2.80 13.49 -0.05
CA TYR A 100 3.27 12.41 0.81
C TYR A 100 2.66 11.07 0.40
N ALA A 101 3.44 10.01 0.56
CA ALA A 101 2.99 8.64 0.46
C ALA A 101 3.09 7.95 1.82
N ILE A 102 1.97 7.40 2.29
CA ILE A 102 1.93 6.49 3.44
C ILE A 102 2.00 5.08 2.88
N VAL A 103 3.10 4.38 3.14
CA VAL A 103 3.34 3.03 2.63
C VAL A 103 3.11 2.03 3.76
N MET A 104 2.35 0.98 3.48
CA MET A 104 1.99 -0.04 4.44
C MET A 104 2.46 -1.41 3.96
N ALA A 105 3.07 -2.18 4.86
CA ALA A 105 3.42 -3.57 4.64
C ALA A 105 2.50 -4.49 5.45
N HIS A 106 2.08 -5.58 4.82
CA HIS A 106 1.16 -6.57 5.39
C HIS A 106 1.82 -7.94 5.36
N GLU A 107 2.04 -8.52 6.54
CA GLU A 107 2.65 -9.83 6.69
C GLU A 107 1.77 -10.94 6.06
N MET A 108 2.37 -11.76 5.20
CA MET A 108 1.73 -12.99 4.69
C MET A 108 1.92 -14.13 5.68
N ASP A 109 1.02 -15.10 5.80
CA ASP A 109 1.18 -16.23 6.74
C ASP A 109 2.46 -17.06 6.49
N TYR A 110 3.27 -17.27 7.53
CA TYR A 110 4.56 -17.98 7.40
C TYR A 110 4.38 -19.45 7.00
N ALA A 111 3.49 -20.16 7.70
CA ALA A 111 3.28 -21.58 7.50
C ALA A 111 2.70 -21.87 6.10
N GLY A 112 1.87 -20.97 5.59
CA GLY A 112 1.30 -21.03 4.25
C GLY A 112 2.34 -20.73 3.17
N ILE A 113 3.07 -19.62 3.27
CA ILE A 113 4.09 -19.25 2.26
C ILE A 113 5.22 -20.29 2.19
N LYS A 114 5.59 -20.92 3.31
CA LYS A 114 6.60 -22.00 3.34
C LYS A 114 6.24 -23.19 2.44
N GLN A 115 4.98 -23.39 2.12
CA GLN A 115 4.51 -24.48 1.27
C GLN A 115 4.50 -24.13 -0.23
N SER A 116 5.07 -22.99 -0.62
CA SER A 116 5.20 -22.61 -2.02
C SER A 116 5.90 -23.72 -2.84
N PRO A 117 5.38 -24.09 -4.02
CA PRO A 117 4.33 -23.41 -4.80
C PRO A 117 2.95 -24.08 -4.74
N ASN A 118 2.47 -24.51 -3.56
CA ASN A 118 1.15 -25.15 -3.45
C ASN A 118 -0.03 -24.15 -3.33
N PRO A 119 -1.30 -24.60 -3.45
CA PRO A 119 -2.47 -23.71 -3.36
C PRO A 119 -2.63 -22.95 -2.03
N ILE A 120 -2.11 -23.47 -0.93
CA ILE A 120 -2.14 -22.77 0.36
C ILE A 120 -1.18 -21.59 0.37
N SER A 121 -0.01 -21.71 -0.26
CA SER A 121 0.89 -20.57 -0.44
C SER A 121 0.27 -19.46 -1.29
N GLU A 122 -0.54 -19.82 -2.31
CA GLU A 122 -1.33 -18.89 -3.10
C GLU A 122 -2.34 -18.15 -2.22
N ALA A 123 -3.12 -18.87 -1.42
CA ALA A 123 -4.11 -18.29 -0.50
C ALA A 123 -3.46 -17.38 0.56
N ALA A 124 -2.30 -17.78 1.10
CA ALA A 124 -1.53 -17.00 2.08
C ALA A 124 -1.09 -15.65 1.50
N ALA A 125 -0.80 -15.58 0.20
CA ALA A 125 -0.49 -14.34 -0.48
C ALA A 125 -1.75 -13.55 -0.87
N SER A 126 -2.76 -14.22 -1.44
CA SER A 126 -3.89 -13.54 -2.07
C SER A 126 -4.85 -12.92 -1.06
N THR A 127 -5.01 -13.51 0.13
CA THR A 127 -5.87 -12.95 1.18
C THR A 127 -5.38 -11.57 1.64
N ILE A 128 -4.09 -11.28 1.50
CA ILE A 128 -3.53 -9.99 1.86
C ILE A 128 -4.02 -8.88 0.95
N TYR A 129 -4.29 -9.15 -0.33
CA TYR A 129 -4.87 -8.15 -1.24
C TYR A 129 -6.24 -7.66 -0.78
N SER A 130 -7.05 -8.53 -0.19
CA SER A 130 -8.34 -8.15 0.39
C SER A 130 -8.17 -7.33 1.66
N ARG A 131 -7.24 -7.75 2.54
CA ARG A 131 -6.96 -7.05 3.79
C ARG A 131 -6.37 -5.66 3.55
N MET A 132 -5.49 -5.54 2.56
CA MET A 132 -4.86 -4.27 2.23
C MET A 132 -5.90 -3.29 1.65
N ALA A 133 -6.84 -3.77 0.82
CA ALA A 133 -7.94 -2.94 0.28
C ALA A 133 -8.80 -2.36 1.42
N VAL A 134 -9.20 -3.21 2.38
CA VAL A 134 -9.94 -2.77 3.58
C VAL A 134 -9.12 -1.77 4.41
N THR A 135 -7.84 -2.08 4.67
CA THR A 135 -6.97 -1.22 5.48
C THR A 135 -6.77 0.15 4.82
N ALA A 136 -6.51 0.18 3.52
CA ALA A 136 -6.34 1.43 2.76
C ALA A 136 -7.63 2.23 2.70
N ALA A 137 -8.77 1.57 2.48
CA ALA A 137 -10.08 2.23 2.48
C ALA A 137 -10.37 2.91 3.83
N LEU A 138 -10.19 2.18 4.93
CA LEU A 138 -10.39 2.70 6.29
C LEU A 138 -9.48 3.89 6.56
N LEU A 139 -8.19 3.76 6.26
CA LEU A 139 -7.22 4.83 6.50
C LEU A 139 -7.47 6.04 5.61
N ALA A 140 -7.81 5.86 4.34
CA ALA A 140 -8.16 6.96 3.45
C ALA A 140 -9.44 7.68 3.89
N GLN A 141 -10.46 6.93 4.34
CA GLN A 141 -11.66 7.55 4.94
C GLN A 141 -11.33 8.28 6.23
N TYR A 142 -10.42 7.77 7.05
CA TYR A 142 -9.97 8.44 8.26
C TYR A 142 -9.26 9.76 7.95
N ILE A 143 -8.34 9.78 6.98
CA ILE A 143 -7.62 10.99 6.54
C ILE A 143 -8.58 12.02 5.91
N ARG A 144 -9.50 11.57 5.05
CA ARG A 144 -10.61 12.41 4.54
C ARG A 144 -11.48 12.93 5.68
N GLY A 145 -11.68 12.08 6.70
CA GLY A 145 -12.27 12.35 8.01
C GLY A 145 -11.55 13.40 8.87
N LEU A 146 -10.36 13.85 8.46
CA LEU A 146 -9.59 14.92 9.10
C LEU A 146 -9.49 16.17 8.20
N GLY A 147 -10.19 16.16 7.05
CA GLY A 147 -10.22 17.27 6.09
C GLY A 147 -9.08 17.31 5.08
N TYR A 148 -8.41 16.16 4.86
CA TYR A 148 -7.32 16.01 3.89
C TYR A 148 -7.70 15.08 2.74
N LYS A 149 -7.06 15.24 1.59
CA LYS A 149 -7.23 14.34 0.45
C LYS A 149 -6.45 13.04 0.70
N ALA A 150 -7.03 11.92 0.31
CA ALA A 150 -6.38 10.62 0.41
C ALA A 150 -6.79 9.72 -0.75
N ILE A 151 -5.81 9.27 -1.53
CA ILE A 151 -5.96 8.33 -2.63
C ILE A 151 -5.45 6.96 -2.16
N PRO A 152 -6.34 6.00 -1.80
CA PRO A 152 -5.93 4.63 -1.54
C PRO A 152 -5.60 3.92 -2.86
N MET A 153 -4.61 3.04 -2.82
CA MET A 153 -4.24 2.21 -3.96
C MET A 153 -3.59 0.91 -3.52
N GLY A 154 -3.80 -0.13 -4.32
CA GLY A 154 -3.23 -1.46 -4.12
C GLY A 154 -1.91 -1.64 -4.87
N ASN A 155 -1.95 -2.43 -5.93
CA ASN A 155 -0.79 -2.68 -6.82
C ASN A 155 -0.71 -1.72 -8.01
N ASP A 156 -1.76 -0.93 -8.22
CA ASP A 156 -1.95 0.01 -9.32
C ASP A 156 -1.24 1.35 -9.05
N THR A 157 -1.34 2.27 -10.01
CA THR A 157 -0.97 3.70 -9.92
C THR A 157 0.53 4.03 -9.74
N ALA A 158 1.24 3.35 -8.85
CA ALA A 158 2.65 3.59 -8.57
C ALA A 158 3.36 2.31 -8.12
N ASN A 159 4.68 2.27 -8.33
CA ASN A 159 5.51 1.13 -7.94
C ASN A 159 5.74 1.09 -6.42
N SER A 160 5.22 0.06 -5.76
CA SER A 160 5.22 -0.04 -4.30
C SER A 160 6.60 -0.30 -3.68
N VAL A 161 7.50 -1.01 -4.36
CA VAL A 161 8.83 -1.37 -3.81
C VAL A 161 9.71 -0.15 -3.58
N PRO A 162 9.96 0.74 -4.56
CA PRO A 162 10.79 1.92 -4.32
C PRO A 162 10.16 2.86 -3.29
N LEU A 163 8.83 3.05 -3.32
CA LEU A 163 8.14 3.83 -2.27
C LEU A 163 8.35 3.24 -0.87
N ALA A 164 8.35 1.91 -0.72
CA ALA A 164 8.62 1.27 0.57
C ALA A 164 10.08 1.43 1.04
N ILE A 165 11.02 1.52 0.10
CA ILE A 165 12.43 1.84 0.40
C ILE A 165 12.53 3.30 0.86
N ASP A 166 11.95 4.23 0.11
CA ASP A 166 11.91 5.66 0.45
C ASP A 166 11.25 5.90 1.82
N ALA A 167 10.22 5.11 2.15
CA ALA A 167 9.53 5.12 3.43
C ALA A 167 10.24 4.34 4.56
N GLY A 168 11.47 3.86 4.33
CA GLY A 168 12.29 3.22 5.36
C GLY A 168 11.80 1.85 5.83
N LEU A 169 10.97 1.14 5.05
CA LEU A 169 10.42 -0.15 5.45
C LEU A 169 11.39 -1.32 5.24
N GLY A 170 12.38 -1.16 4.35
CA GLY A 170 13.28 -2.25 3.97
C GLY A 170 14.25 -1.88 2.87
N GLU A 171 14.99 -2.88 2.40
CA GLU A 171 15.97 -2.77 1.32
C GLU A 171 15.56 -3.61 0.11
N LEU A 172 16.03 -3.21 -1.08
CA LEU A 172 15.86 -4.00 -2.30
C LEU A 172 16.68 -5.29 -2.23
N SER A 173 16.09 -6.40 -2.65
CA SER A 173 16.77 -7.69 -2.73
C SER A 173 16.97 -8.19 -4.16
N ARG A 174 17.79 -9.22 -4.33
CA ARG A 174 18.06 -9.88 -5.63
C ARG A 174 16.80 -10.34 -6.35
N MET A 175 15.76 -10.77 -5.63
CA MET A 175 14.50 -11.22 -6.22
C MET A 175 13.57 -10.08 -6.65
N GLY A 176 14.04 -8.82 -6.57
CA GLY A 176 13.25 -7.63 -6.92
C GLY A 176 12.19 -7.26 -5.88
N LEU A 177 12.13 -7.97 -4.74
CA LEU A 177 11.21 -7.68 -3.65
C LEU A 177 11.91 -6.91 -2.54
N LEU A 178 11.14 -6.10 -1.81
CA LEU A 178 11.56 -5.49 -0.56
C LEU A 178 11.85 -6.58 0.48
N ILE A 179 12.96 -6.49 1.20
CA ILE A 179 13.19 -7.25 2.43
C ILE A 179 13.06 -6.30 3.61
N THR A 180 12.14 -6.62 4.52
CA THR A 180 11.96 -5.90 5.80
C THR A 180 12.76 -6.60 6.90
N PRO A 181 13.27 -5.87 7.92
CA PRO A 181 13.96 -6.49 9.05
C PRO A 181 13.11 -7.52 9.81
N GLN A 182 11.80 -7.27 9.94
CA GLN A 182 10.89 -8.07 10.77
C GLN A 182 10.39 -9.32 10.04
N TYR A 183 10.09 -9.22 8.74
CA TYR A 183 9.37 -10.26 8.00
C TYR A 183 10.12 -10.77 6.77
N GLY A 184 11.31 -10.23 6.48
CA GLY A 184 12.00 -10.47 5.23
C GLY A 184 11.14 -10.03 4.03
N PRO A 185 11.13 -10.79 2.92
CA PRO A 185 10.29 -10.49 1.76
C PRO A 185 8.83 -10.98 1.90
N ARG A 186 8.44 -11.51 3.07
CA ARG A 186 7.11 -12.09 3.32
C ARG A 186 6.06 -11.02 3.62
N VAL A 187 6.00 -9.98 2.80
CA VAL A 187 5.02 -8.90 2.91
C VAL A 187 4.39 -8.58 1.56
N ARG A 188 3.16 -8.05 1.59
CA ARG A 188 2.59 -7.28 0.48
C ARG A 188 2.59 -5.81 0.85
N LEU A 189 2.64 -4.96 -0.17
CA LEU A 189 2.76 -3.53 -0.02
C LEU A 189 1.56 -2.85 -0.66
N ASN A 190 1.00 -1.87 0.03
CA ASN A 190 0.07 -0.91 -0.55
C ASN A 190 0.36 0.49 0.01
N LYS A 191 -0.34 1.50 -0.49
CA LYS A 191 0.00 2.89 -0.20
C LYS A 191 -1.19 3.83 -0.32
N ILE A 192 -1.05 5.00 0.30
CA ILE A 192 -1.99 6.11 0.20
C ILE A 192 -1.21 7.37 -0.15
N PHE A 193 -1.66 8.10 -1.16
CA PHE A 193 -1.16 9.46 -1.42
C PHE A 193 -2.05 10.48 -0.74
N THR A 194 -1.44 11.49 -0.11
CA THR A 194 -2.17 12.51 0.64
C THR A 194 -1.50 13.88 0.56
N ASP A 195 -2.31 14.92 0.73
CA ASP A 195 -1.88 16.30 0.93
C ASP A 195 -1.67 16.63 2.43
N MET A 196 -1.95 15.68 3.33
CA MET A 196 -1.73 15.85 4.77
C MET A 196 -0.23 16.06 5.06
N PRO A 197 0.15 17.12 5.78
CA PRO A 197 1.53 17.35 6.16
C PRO A 197 1.99 16.26 7.14
N LEU A 198 2.98 15.47 6.71
CA LEU A 198 3.55 14.38 7.48
C LEU A 198 5.08 14.52 7.52
N VAL A 199 5.72 13.80 8.44
CA VAL A 199 7.18 13.72 8.54
C VAL A 199 7.66 12.44 7.84
N PRO A 200 8.39 12.55 6.72
CA PRO A 200 9.01 11.41 6.06
C PRO A 200 9.96 10.63 6.99
N ASP A 201 9.93 9.31 6.88
CA ASP A 201 10.97 8.44 7.37
C ASP A 201 12.20 8.52 6.46
N SER A 202 13.32 7.94 6.92
CA SER A 202 14.52 7.81 6.11
C SER A 202 14.67 6.36 5.62
N PRO A 203 15.19 6.13 4.40
CA PRO A 203 15.63 4.83 3.96
C PRO A 203 16.55 4.17 4.99
N ILE A 204 16.47 2.85 5.11
CA ILE A 204 17.30 2.07 6.02
C ILE A 204 18.31 1.24 5.25
N GLU A 205 19.49 1.05 5.84
CA GLU A 205 20.50 0.12 5.35
C GLU A 205 20.81 -0.94 6.40
N PHE A 206 20.66 -2.22 6.07
CA PHE A 206 20.93 -3.33 6.99
C PHE A 206 21.59 -4.54 6.31
N GLY A 207 22.16 -4.33 5.13
CA GLY A 207 23.08 -5.26 4.48
C GLY A 207 22.42 -6.31 3.59
N VAL A 208 21.17 -6.11 3.16
CA VAL A 208 20.47 -7.01 2.22
C VAL A 208 21.22 -7.10 0.91
N TRP A 209 21.76 -5.99 0.39
CA TRP A 209 22.50 -5.98 -0.87
C TRP A 209 23.73 -6.89 -0.80
N ASP A 210 24.62 -6.67 0.17
CA ASP A 210 25.83 -7.45 0.37
C ASP A 210 25.54 -8.94 0.63
N PHE A 211 24.47 -9.21 1.38
CA PHE A 211 24.00 -10.57 1.61
C PHE A 211 23.51 -11.22 0.30
N CYS A 212 22.71 -10.50 -0.48
CA CYS A 212 22.17 -10.97 -1.75
C CYS A 212 23.27 -11.25 -2.79
N MET A 213 24.38 -10.49 -2.76
CA MET A 213 25.53 -10.69 -3.65
C MET A 213 26.23 -12.03 -3.42
N LYS A 214 26.09 -12.65 -2.23
CA LYS A 214 26.72 -13.93 -1.88
C LYS A 214 25.73 -15.10 -1.82
N CYS A 215 24.49 -14.84 -1.41
CA CYS A 215 23.53 -15.90 -1.09
C CYS A 215 23.02 -16.64 -2.34
N GLU A 216 22.50 -15.90 -3.33
CA GLU A 216 21.93 -16.37 -4.61
C GLU A 216 20.85 -17.48 -4.50
N LYS A 217 20.35 -17.78 -3.30
CA LYS A 217 19.43 -18.89 -3.07
C LYS A 217 18.13 -18.73 -3.87
N CYS A 218 17.56 -17.52 -3.92
CA CYS A 218 16.35 -17.27 -4.69
C CYS A 218 16.52 -17.57 -6.18
N ALA A 219 17.67 -17.24 -6.76
CA ALA A 219 17.97 -17.50 -8.17
C ALA A 219 18.12 -19.01 -8.43
N ARG A 220 18.80 -19.74 -7.54
CA ARG A 220 19.00 -21.20 -7.70
C ARG A 220 17.73 -22.03 -7.59
N PHE A 221 16.75 -21.56 -6.83
CA PHE A 221 15.50 -22.29 -6.57
C PHE A 221 14.29 -21.71 -7.33
N CYS A 222 14.50 -20.73 -8.23
CA CYS A 222 13.43 -20.20 -9.06
C CYS A 222 13.01 -21.26 -10.09
N PRO A 223 11.73 -21.68 -10.16
CA PRO A 223 11.29 -22.71 -11.10
C PRO A 223 11.18 -22.23 -12.55
N GLY A 224 11.20 -20.91 -12.78
CA GLY A 224 11.11 -20.25 -14.08
C GLY A 224 10.99 -18.75 -13.94
#